data_AF-A0A433BIN7-F1
#
_entry.id   AF-A0A433BIN7-F1
#
_cell.length_a   1.000
_cell.length_b   1.000
_cell.length_c   1.000
_cell.angle_alpha   90.00
_cell.angle_beta   90.00
_cell.angle_gamma   90.00
#
_symmetry.space_group_name_H-M   'P 1'
#
loop_
_entity.id
_entity.type
_entity.pdbx_description
1 polymer ?
#
loop_
_entity_poly.entity_id
_entity_poly.type
_entity_poly.pdbx_seq_one_letter_code
_entity_poly.pdbx_strand_id
1 'polypeptide(L)'
;MTNDTLNLDPSDYIAIYPPIGIARVGNSMERGNDGWFYSPEEPLRIVKRQAVKFKVYAFHQNGEPFREITYDKKYKVEWTVHVKNKKASWYYFAGKFRPNHQLRNPNVQRNLEPDNRNYLIIDPGRKTISG
;
A
#
# COMPACT_ATOMS: atom_id res chain seq x y z
N MET A 1 -1.44 27.87 28.03
CA MET A 1 -1.74 26.95 26.91
C MET A 1 -1.12 27.55 25.67
N THR A 2 0.02 27.03 25.22
CA THR A 2 0.69 27.52 24.01
C THR A 2 -0.06 27.01 22.78
N ASN A 3 -0.44 27.93 21.89
CA ASN A 3 -1.09 27.63 20.62
C ASN A 3 -0.11 26.91 19.70
N ASP A 4 -0.06 25.59 19.83
CA ASP A 4 0.73 24.70 18.98
C ASP A 4 -0.11 24.27 17.76
N THR A 5 -0.49 25.25 16.94
CA THR A 5 -0.95 25.02 15.57
C THR A 5 0.24 24.54 14.73
N LEU A 6 0.03 23.62 13.78
CA LEU A 6 1.02 23.34 12.76
C LEU A 6 1.22 24.63 11.96
N ASN A 7 2.16 25.48 12.37
CA ASN A 7 2.59 26.61 11.57
C ASN A 7 3.47 26.06 10.46
N LEU A 8 2.81 25.47 9.46
CA LEU A 8 3.45 25.17 8.19
C LEU A 8 3.74 26.51 7.51
N ASP A 9 5.00 26.73 7.16
CA ASP A 9 5.31 27.69 6.12
C ASP A 9 4.60 27.24 4.83
N PRO A 10 4.10 28.15 3.97
CA PRO A 10 3.55 27.78 2.66
C PRO A 10 4.45 26.88 1.80
N SER A 11 5.76 26.89 2.06
CA SER A 11 6.78 26.06 1.39
C SER A 11 7.02 24.69 2.04
N ASP A 12 6.47 24.44 3.23
CA ASP A 12 6.53 23.14 3.90
C ASP A 12 5.61 22.13 3.19
N TYR A 13 5.90 20.83 3.35
CA TYR A 13 5.09 19.78 2.74
C TYR A 13 4.88 18.57 3.65
N ILE A 14 3.87 17.78 3.32
CA ILE A 14 3.51 16.55 4.03
C ILE A 14 3.81 15.35 3.12
N ALA A 15 4.44 14.32 3.68
CA ALA A 15 4.71 13.09 2.96
C ALA A 15 4.45 11.83 3.80
N ILE A 16 4.12 10.74 3.11
CA ILE A 16 3.87 9.42 3.69
C ILE A 16 5.15 8.58 3.59
N TYR A 17 5.54 7.97 4.70
CA TYR A 17 6.67 7.05 4.77
C TYR A 17 6.26 5.68 5.33
N PRO A 18 6.78 4.57 4.77
CA PRO A 18 7.63 4.52 3.58
C PRO A 18 6.86 4.92 2.31
N PRO A 19 7.52 5.46 1.27
CA PRO A 19 6.86 5.79 0.00
C PRO A 19 6.36 4.54 -0.73
N ILE A 20 7.00 3.38 -0.48
CA ILE A 20 6.57 2.07 -0.96
C ILE A 20 6.51 1.12 0.24
N GLY A 21 5.30 0.66 0.56
CA GLY A 21 5.11 -0.33 1.61
C GLY A 21 5.23 -1.76 1.12
N ILE A 22 5.85 -2.62 1.92
CA ILE A 22 6.01 -4.04 1.63
C ILE A 22 5.26 -4.84 2.71
N ALA A 23 4.24 -5.57 2.27
CA ALA A 23 3.50 -6.53 3.09
C ALA A 23 3.70 -7.95 2.55
N ARG A 24 3.56 -8.96 3.41
CA ARG A 24 3.65 -10.38 3.05
C ARG A 24 2.39 -11.12 3.47
N VAL A 25 1.92 -12.00 2.59
CA VAL A 25 0.83 -12.92 2.89
C VAL A 25 1.27 -13.90 3.99
N GLY A 26 0.33 -14.31 4.82
CA GLY A 26 0.53 -15.31 5.87
C GLY A 26 -0.76 -16.10 6.06
N ASN A 27 -0.62 -17.35 6.52
CA ASN A 27 -1.73 -18.28 6.73
C ASN A 27 -2.06 -18.50 8.22
N SER A 28 -1.47 -17.72 9.14
CA SER A 28 -1.86 -17.74 10.55
C SER A 28 -3.34 -17.39 10.72
N MET A 29 -4.05 -18.20 11.50
CA MET A 29 -5.45 -17.98 11.89
C MET A 29 -5.58 -17.10 13.13
N GLU A 30 -4.45 -16.72 13.75
CA GLU A 30 -4.42 -15.83 14.91
C GLU A 30 -4.99 -14.45 14.54
N ARG A 31 -5.75 -13.88 15.47
CA ARG A 31 -6.40 -12.57 15.33
C ARG A 31 -5.62 -11.52 16.13
N GLY A 32 -5.93 -10.25 15.90
CA GLY A 32 -5.28 -9.15 16.64
C GLY A 32 -3.78 -9.07 16.35
N ASN A 33 -3.02 -8.66 17.35
CA ASN A 33 -1.57 -8.41 17.24
C ASN A 33 -0.73 -9.69 17.10
N ASP A 34 -1.31 -10.87 17.35
CA ASP A 34 -0.59 -12.14 17.25
C ASP A 34 -0.55 -12.65 15.81
N GLY A 35 -1.53 -12.27 14.98
CA GLY A 35 -1.65 -12.73 13.60
C GLY A 35 -0.78 -12.00 12.58
N TRP A 36 0.00 -10.99 12.98
CA TRP A 36 0.85 -10.21 12.09
C TRP A 36 2.05 -9.52 12.80
N PHE A 37 3.06 -9.10 12.04
CA PHE A 37 4.24 -8.35 12.52
C PHE A 37 4.72 -7.31 11.49
N TYR A 38 5.65 -6.40 11.85
CA TYR A 38 6.13 -5.33 10.94
C TYR A 38 7.46 -5.67 10.18
N SER A 39 8.47 -6.32 10.80
CA SER A 39 9.67 -6.96 10.16
C SER A 39 10.78 -7.29 11.19
N PRO A 40 11.74 -8.19 10.88
CA PRO A 40 11.57 -9.57 10.41
C PRO A 40 11.61 -10.59 11.59
N GLU A 41 10.98 -11.75 11.40
CA GLU A 41 11.11 -12.93 12.30
C GLU A 41 11.68 -14.14 11.54
N GLU A 42 12.22 -15.11 12.28
CA GLU A 42 12.73 -16.40 11.79
C GLU A 42 11.61 -17.33 11.27
N PRO A 43 11.93 -18.26 10.35
CA PRO A 43 10.92 -19.11 9.73
C PRO A 43 10.26 -20.07 10.73
N LEU A 44 8.96 -19.91 10.94
CA LEU A 44 8.09 -20.83 11.69
C LEU A 44 7.20 -21.67 10.75
N ARG A 45 6.68 -22.81 11.23
CA ARG A 45 5.76 -23.69 10.47
C ARG A 45 4.42 -23.02 10.12
N ILE A 46 4.02 -21.96 10.83
CA ILE A 46 2.85 -21.12 10.54
C ILE A 46 3.36 -19.72 10.19
N VAL A 47 2.96 -19.20 9.04
CA VAL A 47 3.43 -17.89 8.55
C VAL A 47 2.47 -16.80 9.04
N LYS A 48 2.93 -15.99 10.00
CA LYS A 48 2.23 -14.74 10.37
C LYS A 48 2.26 -13.76 9.19
N ARG A 49 1.22 -12.91 9.08
CA ARG A 49 1.20 -11.87 8.04
C ARG A 49 2.27 -10.82 8.37
N GLN A 50 2.93 -10.29 7.36
CA GLN A 50 3.75 -9.10 7.57
C GLN A 50 2.98 -7.87 7.11
N ALA A 51 2.72 -6.96 8.05
CA ALA A 51 2.14 -5.66 7.77
C ALA A 51 3.23 -4.62 7.49
N VAL A 52 2.85 -3.55 6.82
CA VAL A 52 3.65 -2.32 6.73
C VAL A 52 3.01 -1.25 7.59
N LYS A 53 3.82 -0.52 8.34
CA LYS A 53 3.39 0.68 9.05
C LYS A 53 3.71 1.91 8.21
N PHE A 54 2.68 2.64 7.81
CA PHE A 54 2.84 3.96 7.21
C PHE A 54 2.70 5.05 8.28
N LYS A 55 3.42 6.14 8.08
CA LYS A 55 3.42 7.33 8.93
C LYS A 55 3.37 8.58 8.05
N VAL A 56 2.80 9.64 8.59
CA VAL A 56 2.74 10.95 7.93
C VAL A 56 3.73 11.87 8.62
N TYR A 57 4.52 12.60 7.85
CA TYR A 57 5.51 13.54 8.38
C TYR A 57 5.37 14.89 7.68
N ALA A 58 5.56 15.97 8.44
CA ALA A 58 5.75 17.33 7.94
C ALA A 58 7.24 17.61 7.76
N PHE A 59 7.57 18.25 6.64
CA PHE A 59 8.92 18.58 6.21
C PHE A 59 9.05 20.05 5.90
N HIS A 60 10.20 20.62 6.24
CA HIS A 60 10.60 21.91 5.73
C HIS A 60 10.89 21.84 4.23
N GLN A 61 10.88 22.98 3.53
CA GLN A 61 11.20 23.06 2.11
C GLN A 61 12.56 22.41 1.75
N ASN A 62 13.52 22.44 2.67
CA ASN A 62 14.84 21.83 2.52
C ASN A 62 14.84 20.28 2.65
N GLY A 63 13.69 19.67 2.95
CA GLY A 63 13.52 18.23 3.11
C GLY A 63 13.79 17.70 4.52
N GLU A 64 14.00 18.57 5.51
CA GLU A 64 14.18 18.15 6.90
C GLU A 64 12.83 17.84 7.57
N PRO A 65 12.64 16.62 8.13
CA PRO A 65 11.43 16.29 8.86
C PRO A 65 11.42 17.00 10.20
N PHE A 66 10.35 17.73 10.52
CA PHE A 66 10.23 18.43 11.80
C PHE A 66 9.05 17.96 12.66
N ARG A 67 8.10 17.17 12.12
CA ARG A 67 7.00 16.59 12.92
C ARG A 67 6.39 15.33 12.31
N GLU A 68 6.10 14.31 13.13
CA GLU A 68 5.18 13.22 12.77
C GLU A 68 3.74 13.71 12.97
N ILE A 69 2.89 13.60 11.94
CA ILE A 69 1.47 13.94 12.03
C ILE A 69 0.71 12.68 12.43
N THR A 70 0.22 12.66 13.67
CA THR A 70 -0.64 11.60 14.19
C THR A 70 -2.09 12.07 14.29
N TYR A 71 -3.02 11.13 14.29
CA TYR A 71 -4.41 11.43 14.64
C TYR A 71 -4.46 11.94 16.09
N ASP A 72 -5.01 13.14 16.31
CA ASP A 72 -5.21 13.71 17.64
C ASP A 72 -6.39 14.72 17.63
N LYS A 73 -6.54 15.52 18.69
CA LYS A 73 -7.60 16.54 18.77
C LYS A 73 -7.46 17.66 17.71
N LYS A 74 -6.29 17.80 17.09
CA LYS A 74 -5.95 18.88 16.15
C LYS A 74 -5.95 18.39 14.70
N TYR A 75 -5.55 17.15 14.43
CA TYR A 75 -5.41 16.61 13.08
C TYR A 75 -6.25 15.36 12.87
N LYS A 76 -7.04 15.37 11.79
CA LYS A 76 -7.68 14.15 11.27
C LYS A 76 -6.76 13.52 10.23
N VAL A 77 -6.33 12.28 10.48
CA VAL A 77 -5.63 11.45 9.50
C VAL A 77 -6.58 10.38 8.99
N GLU A 78 -6.79 10.33 7.68
CA GLU A 78 -7.63 9.35 7.01
C GLU A 78 -6.82 8.62 5.94
N TRP A 79 -6.74 7.30 6.04
CA TRP A 79 -5.99 6.45 5.14
C TRP A 79 -6.92 5.80 4.13
N THR A 80 -6.70 6.06 2.84
CA THR A 80 -7.39 5.35 1.75
C THR A 80 -6.41 4.47 0.99
N VAL A 81 -6.71 3.17 0.90
CA VAL A 81 -5.89 2.18 0.19
C VAL A 81 -6.70 1.53 -0.92
N HIS A 82 -6.08 1.35 -2.09
CA HIS A 82 -6.66 0.66 -3.24
C HIS A 82 -5.67 -0.36 -3.80
N VAL A 83 -5.84 -1.63 -3.46
CA VAL A 83 -5.03 -2.72 -4.01
C VAL A 83 -5.80 -3.42 -5.13
N LYS A 84 -5.09 -3.84 -6.19
CA LYS A 84 -5.64 -4.65 -7.28
C LYS A 84 -4.67 -5.78 -7.63
N ASN A 85 -5.21 -6.93 -8.01
CA ASN A 85 -4.42 -7.99 -8.63
C ASN A 85 -4.83 -8.13 -10.11
N LYS A 86 -3.96 -7.62 -10.99
CA LYS A 86 -4.12 -7.67 -12.46
C LYS A 86 -3.38 -8.84 -13.12
N LYS A 87 -2.85 -9.80 -12.35
CA LYS A 87 -1.98 -10.86 -12.88
C LYS A 87 -2.66 -11.72 -13.95
N ALA A 88 -3.97 -11.96 -13.82
CA ALA A 88 -4.70 -12.80 -14.77
C ALA A 88 -5.14 -12.06 -16.03
N SER A 89 -5.27 -10.73 -15.98
CA SER A 89 -5.59 -9.91 -17.15
C SER A 89 -4.37 -9.56 -18.01
N TRP A 90 -3.16 -9.67 -17.43
CA TRP A 90 -1.91 -9.25 -18.05
C TRP A 90 -1.35 -10.21 -19.11
N TYR A 91 -0.27 -9.79 -19.75
CA TYR A 91 0.53 -10.59 -20.68
C TYR A 91 1.26 -11.76 -19.98
N TYR A 92 1.52 -12.81 -20.74
CA TYR A 92 2.39 -13.91 -20.35
C TYR A 92 3.83 -13.42 -20.21
N PHE A 93 4.52 -13.84 -19.16
CA PHE A 93 5.93 -13.51 -18.95
C PHE A 93 6.79 -14.64 -19.50
N ALA A 94 7.42 -14.43 -20.65
CA ALA A 94 8.31 -15.40 -21.30
C ALA A 94 9.80 -15.21 -20.93
N GLY A 95 10.10 -14.36 -19.95
CA GLY A 95 11.45 -13.99 -19.54
C GLY A 95 11.84 -12.58 -20.00
N LYS A 96 12.82 -11.97 -19.32
CA LYS A 96 13.26 -10.58 -19.53
C LYS A 96 13.62 -10.27 -20.99
N PHE A 97 14.25 -11.23 -21.67
CA PHE A 97 14.77 -11.06 -23.03
C PHE A 97 13.87 -11.68 -24.10
N ARG A 98 12.63 -12.06 -23.74
CA ARG A 98 11.64 -12.62 -24.66
C ARG A 98 10.34 -11.83 -24.52
N PRO A 99 10.29 -10.60 -25.06
CA PRO A 99 9.06 -9.84 -25.05
C PRO A 99 7.98 -10.65 -25.78
N ASN A 100 6.86 -10.88 -25.10
CA ASN A 100 5.69 -11.56 -25.64
C ASN A 100 4.46 -10.71 -25.33
N HIS A 101 3.60 -10.53 -26.32
CA HIS A 101 2.33 -9.80 -26.20
C HIS A 101 1.13 -10.75 -26.10
N GLN A 102 1.37 -12.05 -25.91
CA GLN A 102 0.30 -13.00 -25.66
C GLN A 102 -0.35 -12.72 -24.29
N LEU A 103 -1.64 -12.46 -24.31
CA LEU A 103 -2.44 -12.32 -23.10
C LEU A 103 -2.51 -13.64 -22.32
N ARG A 104 -2.50 -13.56 -20.99
CA ARG A 104 -2.99 -14.66 -20.14
C ARG A 104 -4.50 -14.79 -20.33
N ASN A 105 -5.03 -16.01 -20.20
CA ASN A 105 -6.46 -16.30 -20.35
C ASN A 105 -7.08 -15.73 -21.64
N PRO A 106 -6.46 -15.88 -22.82
CA PRO A 106 -6.77 -15.08 -24.01
C PRO A 106 -8.22 -15.20 -24.49
N ASN A 107 -8.93 -16.26 -24.11
CA ASN A 107 -10.33 -16.48 -24.48
C ASN A 107 -11.33 -15.61 -23.69
N VAL A 108 -10.91 -14.96 -22.60
CA VAL A 108 -11.76 -14.07 -21.79
C VAL A 108 -11.47 -12.62 -22.18
N GLN A 109 -12.49 -11.89 -22.65
CA GLN A 109 -12.36 -10.48 -23.07
C GLN A 109 -11.17 -10.26 -24.04
N ARG A 110 -11.05 -11.12 -25.05
CA ARG A 110 -9.89 -11.21 -25.95
C ARG A 110 -9.53 -9.92 -26.70
N ASN A 111 -10.53 -9.08 -26.97
CA ASN A 111 -10.39 -7.84 -27.74
C ASN A 111 -10.10 -6.62 -26.85
N LEU A 112 -9.91 -6.81 -25.55
CA LEU A 112 -9.65 -5.73 -24.61
C LEU A 112 -8.18 -5.74 -24.17
N GLU A 113 -7.60 -4.54 -24.08
CA GLU A 113 -6.30 -4.34 -23.45
C GLU A 113 -6.30 -4.82 -21.99
N PRO A 114 -5.15 -5.24 -21.44
CA PRO A 114 -5.06 -5.84 -20.10
C PRO A 114 -5.77 -5.09 -18.97
N ASP A 115 -5.77 -3.75 -19.03
CA ASP A 115 -6.39 -2.91 -18.01
C ASP A 115 -7.93 -2.85 -18.10
N ASN A 116 -8.49 -3.22 -19.25
CA ASN A 116 -9.94 -3.22 -19.50
C ASN A 116 -10.56 -4.61 -19.32
N ARG A 117 -9.75 -5.65 -19.06
CA ARG A 117 -10.20 -7.04 -18.87
C ARG A 117 -10.70 -7.29 -17.44
N ASN A 118 -11.72 -6.53 -17.04
CA ASN A 118 -12.23 -6.46 -15.67
C ASN A 118 -12.72 -7.80 -15.09
N TYR A 119 -13.05 -8.81 -15.91
CA TYR A 119 -13.43 -10.14 -15.40
C TYR A 119 -12.24 -10.93 -14.84
N LEU A 120 -11.02 -10.52 -15.16
CA LEU A 120 -9.78 -11.14 -14.72
C LEU A 120 -9.04 -10.32 -13.66
N ILE A 121 -9.54 -9.13 -13.33
CA ILE A 121 -8.93 -8.25 -12.34
C ILE A 121 -9.64 -8.46 -11.01
N ILE A 122 -8.88 -8.84 -9.97
CA ILE A 122 -9.41 -8.82 -8.61
C ILE A 122 -9.24 -7.41 -8.08
N ASP A 123 -10.36 -6.69 -7.98
CA ASP A 123 -10.45 -5.31 -7.50
C ASP A 123 -11.52 -5.19 -6.41
N PRO A 124 -11.14 -5.24 -5.11
CA PRO A 124 -12.08 -5.08 -4.00
C PRO A 124 -12.54 -3.63 -3.75
N GLY A 125 -12.10 -2.69 -4.60
CA GLY A 125 -12.35 -1.25 -4.42
C GLY A 125 -11.47 -0.61 -3.36
N ARG A 126 -11.70 0.69 -3.13
CA ARG A 126 -11.02 1.48 -2.10
C ARG A 126 -11.52 1.10 -0.71
N LYS A 127 -10.60 1.05 0.26
CA LYS A 127 -10.93 0.96 1.68
C LYS A 127 -10.35 2.17 2.40
N THR A 128 -11.17 2.77 3.25
CA THR A 128 -10.83 3.96 4.03
C THR A 128 -10.91 3.64 5.51
N ILE A 129 -9.87 4.00 6.26
CA ILE A 129 -9.83 3.89 7.71
C ILE A 129 -9.40 5.23 8.32
N SER A 130 -9.96 5.55 9.47
CA SER A 130 -9.63 6.72 10.28
C SER A 130 -9.89 6.38 11.74
N GLY A 131 -9.19 7.04 12.66
CA GLY A 131 -9.37 6.86 14.11
C GLY A 131 -8.05 6.91 14.86
#